data_AF-A0AAV0R2F6-F1
#
_entry.id   AF-A0AAV0R2F6-F1
#
_cell.length_a   1.000
_cell.length_b   1.000
_cell.length_c   1.000
_cell.angle_alpha   90.00
_cell.angle_beta   90.00
_cell.angle_gamma   90.00
#
_symmetry.space_group_name_H-M   'P 1'
#
loop_
_entity.id
_entity.type
_entity.pdbx_description
1 polymer ?
#
loop_
_entity_poly.entity_id
_entity_poly.type
_entity_poly.pdbx_seq_one_letter_code
_entity_poly.pdbx_strand_id
1 'polypeptide(L)'
;MFSGVFATSRCWNAGTPISLTVTFGTPNFGDPIHSWRSISDGSPKGIRYFPPELIRRHKWPFHNFKEVSWLYGFKDVDFPVLEYEALFIGKAGEENRGQLYCFEDRWNRRVALRSELAPSLAMLVIRK
;
A
#
# COMPACT_ATOMS: atom_id res chain seq x y z
N MET A 1 -22.66 -28.23 15.53
CA MET A 1 -23.61 -28.46 16.63
C MET A 1 -23.13 -29.63 17.44
N PHE A 2 -22.38 -29.41 18.51
CA PHE A 2 -22.29 -30.35 19.64
C PHE A 2 -21.91 -29.51 20.87
N SER A 3 -22.83 -29.48 21.83
CA SER A 3 -22.76 -28.79 23.11
C SER A 3 -21.70 -29.40 24.02
N GLY A 4 -20.89 -28.58 24.67
CA GLY A 4 -20.02 -29.03 25.76
C GLY A 4 -20.28 -28.21 27.02
N VAL A 5 -21.08 -28.75 27.94
CA VAL A 5 -21.18 -28.27 29.32
C VAL A 5 -20.02 -28.89 30.09
N PHE A 6 -19.13 -28.07 30.65
CA PHE A 6 -18.20 -28.51 31.69
C PHE A 6 -18.29 -27.53 32.87
N ALA A 7 -18.80 -28.05 33.99
CA ALA A 7 -18.82 -27.39 35.27
C ALA A 7 -17.49 -27.63 35.99
N THR A 8 -16.86 -26.57 36.50
CA THR A 8 -15.82 -26.69 37.51
C THR A 8 -16.40 -26.34 38.88
N SER A 9 -16.05 -27.16 39.87
CA SER A 9 -16.71 -27.23 41.16
C SER A 9 -16.09 -26.29 42.20
N ARG A 10 -16.97 -25.50 42.84
CA ARG A 10 -16.96 -25.01 44.24
C ARG A 10 -15.82 -24.05 44.64
N CYS A 11 -16.01 -23.08 45.53
CA CYS A 11 -17.04 -22.82 46.54
C CYS A 11 -17.39 -21.33 46.55
N TRP A 12 -18.62 -20.95 46.91
CA TRP A 12 -18.84 -19.87 47.88
C TRP A 12 -20.23 -19.96 48.50
N ASN A 13 -20.32 -19.39 49.70
CA ASN A 13 -21.31 -19.61 50.74
C ASN A 13 -22.75 -19.19 50.40
N ALA A 14 -23.66 -19.69 51.23
CA ALA A 14 -25.10 -19.50 51.24
C ALA A 14 -25.57 -18.06 50.97
N GLY A 15 -26.67 -17.93 50.20
CA GLY A 15 -27.73 -16.99 50.55
C GLY A 15 -28.13 -15.89 49.57
N THR A 16 -27.61 -15.78 48.34
CA THR A 16 -28.05 -14.71 47.41
C THR A 16 -28.47 -15.23 46.03
N PRO A 17 -29.62 -14.80 45.49
CA PRO A 17 -30.04 -15.15 44.14
C PRO A 17 -29.19 -14.37 43.13
N ILE A 18 -28.35 -15.07 42.38
CA ILE A 18 -27.49 -14.45 41.36
C ILE A 18 -28.31 -14.24 40.08
N SER A 19 -28.63 -12.98 39.80
CA SER A 19 -29.04 -12.54 38.46
C SER A 19 -27.88 -12.76 37.49
N LEU A 20 -28.10 -13.57 36.45
CA LEU A 20 -27.19 -13.73 35.32
C LEU A 20 -27.18 -12.46 34.48
N THR A 21 -26.34 -11.49 34.84
CA THR A 21 -25.94 -10.43 33.91
C THR A 21 -24.90 -11.02 32.98
N VAL A 22 -25.22 -11.09 31.69
CA VAL A 22 -24.25 -11.44 30.64
C VAL A 22 -23.26 -10.28 30.53
N THR A 23 -22.19 -10.35 31.31
CA THR A 23 -20.99 -9.54 31.08
C THR A 23 -20.29 -10.11 29.85
N PHE A 24 -20.20 -9.32 28.79
CA PHE A 24 -19.23 -9.55 27.71
C PHE A 24 -17.82 -9.30 28.28
N GLY A 25 -17.35 -10.28 29.05
CA GLY A 25 -16.01 -10.36 29.61
C GLY A 25 -14.99 -10.73 28.54
N THR A 26 -13.82 -10.13 28.69
CA THR A 26 -12.71 -9.95 27.75
C THR A 26 -12.15 -11.23 27.10
N PRO A 27 -11.60 -11.09 25.88
CA PRO A 27 -11.06 -12.21 25.11
C PRO A 27 -9.77 -12.72 25.75
N ASN A 28 -9.63 -14.03 25.85
CA ASN A 28 -8.36 -14.68 26.20
C ASN A 28 -8.07 -15.82 25.21
N PHE A 29 -7.60 -15.42 24.03
CA PHE A 29 -6.81 -16.26 23.13
C PHE A 29 -5.87 -15.37 22.28
N GLY A 30 -4.85 -14.76 22.91
CA GLY A 30 -3.63 -14.26 22.25
C GLY A 30 -3.79 -13.50 20.92
N ASP A 31 -4.65 -12.49 20.87
CA ASP A 31 -5.17 -11.90 19.62
C ASP A 31 -4.15 -11.07 18.81
N PRO A 32 -3.65 -11.52 17.63
CA PRO A 32 -2.83 -10.68 16.74
C PRO A 32 -3.69 -9.72 15.89
N ILE A 33 -4.95 -9.53 16.26
CA ILE A 33 -5.93 -8.71 15.54
C ILE A 33 -6.18 -7.33 16.18
N HIS A 34 -5.62 -7.05 17.36
CA HIS A 34 -5.74 -5.70 17.97
C HIS A 34 -4.80 -4.67 17.32
N SER A 35 -3.66 -5.08 16.77
CA SER A 35 -2.67 -4.19 16.17
C SER A 35 -3.09 -3.57 14.83
N TRP A 36 -4.09 -4.12 14.15
CA TRP A 36 -4.57 -3.58 12.87
C TRP A 36 -5.58 -2.43 13.04
N ARG A 37 -6.15 -2.25 14.24
CA ARG A 37 -7.11 -1.17 14.52
C ARG A 37 -6.45 0.21 14.63
N SER A 38 -5.14 0.27 14.84
CA SER A 38 -4.37 1.51 14.98
C SER A 38 -3.58 1.88 13.72
N ILE A 39 -3.73 1.10 12.64
CA ILE A 39 -3.17 1.49 11.34
C ILE A 39 -3.98 2.67 10.86
N SER A 40 -3.30 3.78 10.55
CA SER A 40 -3.93 4.96 9.98
C SER A 40 -4.79 4.53 8.79
N ASP A 41 -6.10 4.81 8.85
CA ASP A 41 -7.11 4.52 7.82
C ASP A 41 -6.86 5.27 6.48
N GLY A 42 -5.69 5.88 6.33
CA GLY A 42 -5.28 6.69 5.20
C GLY A 42 -4.08 6.09 4.47
N SER A 43 -4.05 6.30 3.16
CA SER A 43 -2.83 6.12 2.37
C SER A 43 -1.70 7.01 2.91
N PRO A 44 -0.42 6.63 2.71
CA PRO A 44 0.70 7.48 3.06
C PRO A 44 0.55 8.88 2.46
N LYS A 45 1.06 9.91 3.16
CA LYS A 45 0.95 11.29 2.73
C LYS A 45 1.45 11.46 1.29
N GLY A 46 0.63 12.09 0.44
CA GLY A 46 0.96 12.32 -0.97
C GLY A 46 0.60 11.15 -1.91
N ILE A 47 0.15 10.01 -1.38
CA ILE A 47 -0.32 8.88 -2.17
C ILE A 47 -1.84 8.81 -2.10
N ARG A 48 -2.50 8.64 -3.25
CA ARG A 48 -3.96 8.57 -3.34
C ARG A 48 -4.40 7.13 -3.61
N TYR A 49 -5.44 6.70 -2.90
CA TYR A 49 -6.18 5.47 -3.17
C TYR A 49 -7.45 5.80 -3.99
N PHE A 50 -7.78 4.96 -4.98
CA PHE A 50 -8.96 5.11 -5.81
C PHE A 50 -9.89 3.91 -5.64
N PRO A 51 -11.02 4.06 -4.91
CA PRO A 51 -11.98 2.98 -4.73
C PRO A 51 -12.78 2.68 -6.02
N PRO A 52 -13.51 1.54 -6.08
CA PRO A 52 -14.21 1.08 -7.29
C PRO A 52 -15.16 2.11 -7.93
N GLU A 53 -15.82 2.93 -7.11
CA GLU A 53 -16.72 3.99 -7.55
C GLU A 53 -16.00 5.17 -8.25
N LEU A 54 -14.70 5.37 -7.96
CA LEU A 54 -13.90 6.46 -8.53
C LEU A 54 -12.95 6.00 -9.65
N ILE A 55 -12.54 4.72 -9.67
CA ILE A 55 -11.54 4.23 -10.62
C ILE A 55 -11.99 4.36 -12.07
N ARG A 56 -13.30 4.20 -12.36
CA ARG A 56 -13.84 4.37 -13.71
C ARG A 56 -13.64 5.80 -14.22
N ARG A 57 -13.94 6.79 -13.38
CA ARG A 57 -13.74 8.21 -13.71
C ARG A 57 -12.26 8.54 -13.86
N HIS A 58 -11.41 7.96 -13.00
CA HIS A 58 -9.96 8.15 -13.08
C HIS A 58 -9.36 7.57 -14.36
N LYS A 59 -9.82 6.38 -14.80
CA LYS A 59 -9.28 5.68 -15.99
C LYS A 59 -9.78 6.24 -17.34
N TRP A 60 -10.98 6.84 -17.38
CA TRP A 60 -11.57 7.37 -18.62
C TRP A 60 -10.64 8.26 -19.47
N PRO A 61 -9.96 9.30 -18.93
CA PRO A 61 -9.09 10.15 -19.74
C PRO A 61 -7.88 9.38 -20.31
N PHE A 62 -7.30 8.46 -19.54
CA PHE A 62 -6.15 7.66 -19.99
C PHE A 62 -6.52 6.71 -21.14
N HIS A 63 -7.76 6.22 -21.16
CA HIS A 63 -8.24 5.42 -22.28
C HIS A 63 -8.28 6.25 -23.57
N ASN A 64 -8.83 7.47 -23.53
CA ASN A 64 -8.86 8.36 -24.69
C ASN A 64 -7.45 8.72 -25.18
N PHE A 65 -6.52 9.04 -24.27
CA PHE A 65 -5.13 9.33 -24.66
C PHE A 65 -4.45 8.15 -25.34
N LYS A 66 -4.74 6.93 -24.89
CA LYS A 66 -4.21 5.71 -25.48
C LYS A 66 -4.77 5.47 -26.89
N GLU A 67 -6.09 5.59 -27.07
CA GLU A 67 -6.72 5.43 -28.38
C GLU A 67 -6.18 6.43 -29.40
N VAL A 68 -6.08 7.71 -29.02
CA VAL A 68 -5.52 8.74 -29.90
C VAL A 68 -4.06 8.42 -30.24
N SER A 69 -3.24 8.03 -29.25
CA SER A 69 -1.82 7.72 -29.48
C SER A 69 -1.63 6.60 -30.53
N TRP A 70 -2.49 5.58 -30.51
CA TRP A 70 -2.45 4.51 -31.51
C TRP A 70 -2.86 4.97 -32.91
N LEU A 71 -3.83 5.88 -33.03
CA LEU A 71 -4.22 6.45 -34.33
C LEU A 71 -3.06 7.21 -35.00
N TYR A 72 -2.16 7.81 -34.22
CA TYR A 72 -0.96 8.47 -34.71
C TYR A 72 0.27 7.54 -34.85
N GLY A 73 0.09 6.22 -34.66
CA GLY A 73 1.16 5.24 -34.85
C GLY A 73 2.18 5.16 -33.71
N PHE A 74 1.91 5.76 -32.56
CA PHE A 74 2.75 5.58 -31.36
C PHE A 74 2.62 4.15 -30.83
N LYS A 75 3.71 3.67 -30.20
CA LYS A 75 3.76 2.34 -29.59
C LYS A 75 3.88 2.46 -28.07
N ASP A 76 3.14 1.61 -27.37
CA ASP A 76 3.20 1.52 -25.92
C ASP A 76 4.61 1.05 -25.49
N VAL A 77 5.17 1.72 -24.49
CA VAL A 77 6.43 1.35 -23.84
C VAL A 77 6.23 1.54 -22.34
N ASP A 78 6.73 0.60 -21.56
CA ASP A 78 6.74 0.68 -20.10
C ASP A 78 8.16 0.47 -19.55
N PHE A 79 8.40 1.02 -18.37
CA PHE A 79 9.69 1.04 -17.69
C PHE A 79 9.50 0.70 -16.20
N PRO A 80 10.50 0.12 -15.54
CA PRO A 80 10.42 -0.12 -14.10
C PRO A 80 10.20 1.19 -13.33
N VAL A 81 9.38 1.14 -12.28
CA VAL A 81 9.12 2.32 -11.42
C VAL A 81 10.35 2.71 -10.60
N LEU A 82 11.20 1.71 -10.31
CA LEU A 82 12.43 1.88 -9.56
C LEU A 82 13.62 1.78 -10.53
N GLU A 83 14.41 2.84 -10.59
CA GLU A 83 15.58 2.94 -11.47
C GLU A 83 16.81 3.43 -10.70
N TYR A 84 17.99 3.27 -11.28
CA TYR A 84 19.23 3.73 -10.65
C TYR A 84 19.25 5.25 -10.54
N GLU A 85 19.60 5.75 -9.36
CA GLU A 85 19.63 7.20 -9.09
C GLU A 85 20.55 7.97 -10.05
N ALA A 86 21.64 7.34 -10.49
CA ALA A 86 22.58 7.91 -11.45
C ALA A 86 21.92 8.41 -12.74
N LEU A 87 20.79 7.80 -13.15
CA LEU A 87 20.04 8.19 -14.34
C LEU A 87 19.37 9.58 -14.19
N PHE A 88 19.00 9.96 -12.97
CA PHE A 88 18.30 11.23 -12.71
C PHE A 88 19.27 12.36 -12.37
N ILE A 89 20.40 12.05 -11.74
CA ILE A 89 21.45 13.03 -11.41
C ILE A 89 22.00 13.70 -12.67
N GLY A 90 22.24 12.92 -13.73
CA GLY A 90 22.82 13.45 -14.97
C GLY A 90 21.90 14.46 -15.69
N LYS A 91 20.59 14.42 -15.44
CA LYS A 91 19.62 15.29 -16.11
C LYS A 91 19.23 16.52 -15.29
N ALA A 92 19.17 16.40 -13.97
CA ALA A 92 18.58 17.44 -13.11
C ALA A 92 19.59 18.19 -12.21
N GLY A 93 20.89 17.89 -12.33
CA GLY A 93 21.92 18.46 -11.44
C GLY A 93 21.80 17.94 -10.00
N GLU A 94 22.73 18.35 -9.13
CA GLU A 94 22.74 17.88 -7.73
C GLU A 94 21.63 18.52 -6.87
N GLU A 95 21.16 19.71 -7.25
CA GLU A 95 20.13 20.47 -6.53
C GLU A 95 18.79 19.73 -6.43
N ASN A 96 18.44 18.93 -7.45
CA ASN A 96 17.15 18.26 -7.50
C ASN A 96 17.10 16.93 -6.70
N ARG A 97 18.23 16.49 -6.12
CA ARG A 97 18.28 15.26 -5.31
C ARG A 97 17.35 15.32 -4.09
N GLY A 98 17.14 16.49 -3.51
CA GLY A 98 16.28 16.66 -2.34
C GLY A 98 14.79 16.38 -2.61
N GLN A 99 14.37 16.43 -3.87
CA GLN A 99 12.99 16.16 -4.28
C GLN A 99 12.80 14.72 -4.79
N LEU A 100 13.90 14.03 -5.13
CA LEU A 100 13.86 12.65 -5.57
C LEU A 100 13.67 11.73 -4.36
N TYR A 101 12.79 10.75 -4.50
CA TYR A 101 12.63 9.70 -3.51
C TYR A 101 13.72 8.64 -3.72
N CYS A 102 14.89 8.90 -3.15
CA CYS A 102 16.06 8.01 -3.21
C CYS A 102 16.18 7.17 -1.95
N PHE A 103 16.56 5.90 -2.10
CA PHE A 103 16.89 5.03 -0.98
C PHE A 103 17.92 3.98 -1.40
N GLU A 104 18.56 3.37 -0.40
CA GLU A 104 19.44 2.23 -0.60
C GLU A 104 18.62 0.95 -0.48
N ASP A 105 18.75 0.06 -1.47
CA ASP A 105 18.07 -1.23 -1.42
C ASP A 105 18.80 -2.22 -0.48
N ARG A 106 18.22 -3.41 -0.30
CA ARG A 106 18.81 -4.46 0.54
C ARG A 106 20.16 -5.00 0.04
N TRP A 107 20.59 -4.61 -1.15
CA TRP A 107 21.84 -5.03 -1.80
C TRP A 107 22.82 -3.86 -1.97
N ASN A 108 22.67 -2.81 -1.18
CA ASN A 108 23.53 -1.62 -1.18
C ASN A 108 23.60 -0.89 -2.53
N ARG A 109 22.50 -0.91 -3.30
CA ARG A 109 22.37 -0.16 -4.55
C ARG A 109 21.54 1.09 -4.29
N ARG A 110 22.04 2.24 -4.75
CA ARG A 110 21.25 3.48 -4.70
C ARG A 110 20.23 3.50 -5.83
N VAL A 111 18.97 3.57 -5.44
CA VAL A 111 17.82 3.54 -6.34
C VAL A 111 16.90 4.72 -6.03
N ALA A 112 16.17 5.17 -7.05
CA ALA A 112 15.20 6.25 -6.93
C ALA A 112 13.88 5.84 -7.57
N LEU A 113 12.77 6.27 -6.97
CA LEU A 113 11.48 6.22 -7.67
C LEU A 113 11.51 7.19 -8.85
N ARG A 114 11.00 6.72 -9.98
CA ARG A 114 10.95 7.49 -11.22
C ARG A 114 10.14 8.79 -11.03
N SER A 115 10.83 9.93 -11.10
CA SER A 115 10.20 11.26 -11.06
C SER A 115 9.61 11.67 -12.41
N GLU A 116 10.15 11.16 -13.51
CA GLU A 116 9.74 11.46 -14.88
C GLU A 116 10.14 10.34 -15.86
N LEU A 117 9.48 10.26 -17.02
CA LEU A 117 9.66 9.18 -17.99
C LEU A 117 10.83 9.39 -18.97
N ALA A 118 11.22 10.65 -19.19
CA ALA A 118 12.16 11.01 -20.25
C ALA A 118 13.58 10.39 -20.09
N PRO A 119 14.18 10.31 -18.88
CA PRO A 119 15.46 9.61 -18.70
C PRO A 119 15.39 8.14 -19.10
N SER A 120 14.33 7.43 -18.69
CA SER A 120 14.08 6.03 -19.03
C SER A 120 13.94 5.84 -20.54
N LEU A 121 13.22 6.75 -21.20
CA LEU A 121 13.04 6.75 -22.65
C LEU A 121 14.36 7.00 -23.40
N ALA A 122 15.20 7.93 -22.94
CA ALA A 122 16.52 8.16 -23.53
C ALA A 122 17.38 6.90 -23.47
N MET A 123 17.34 6.17 -22.35
CA MET A 123 18.04 4.89 -22.22
C MET A 123 17.52 3.81 -23.16
N LEU A 124 16.24 3.79 -23.49
CA LEU A 124 15.69 2.87 -24.50
C LEU A 124 16.29 3.13 -25.88
N VAL A 125 16.46 4.40 -26.24
CA VAL A 125 17.03 4.80 -27.55
C VAL A 125 18.53 4.50 -27.60
N ILE A 126 19.27 4.78 -26.52
CA ILE A 126 20.72 4.54 -26.47
C ILE A 126 21.06 3.04 -26.44
N ARG A 127 20.20 2.21 -25.86
CA ARG A 127 20.40 0.74 -25.76
C ARG A 127 19.91 -0.03 -26.99
N LYS A 128 19.28 0.64 -27.96
CA LYS A 128 18.87 0.06 -29.24
C LYS A 128 19.99 0.20 -30.27
#